data_AF-A0A3E0P2C5-F1
#
_entry.id   AF-A0A3E0P2C5-F1
#
_cell.length_a   1.000
_cell.length_b   1.000
_cell.length_c   1.000
_cell.angle_alpha   90.00
_cell.angle_beta   90.00
_cell.angle_gamma   90.00
#
_symmetry.space_group_name_H-M   'P 1'
#
loop_
_entity.id
_entity.type
_entity.pdbx_description
1 polymer ?
#
loop_
_entity_poly.entity_id
_entity_poly.type
_entity_poly.pdbx_seq_one_letter_code
_entity_poly.pdbx_strand_id
1 'polypeptide(L)'
;MKLGLINSAWVQAERPTEFGLEKTKAIGFDSIDIFTDPLALDVRERRLVKDRCDALGLPIVSLPCVAVGLIDFNPTVRDFHIHRVRAYLDLAYEYQAKNVLLVIGEYIWNREVIPPEEQWQLGVDAVRTLGERAGELGLEIALELEPFPLSLVRDVDTMERFLDDVNLPSVVANLDISHLVLSKVPAEEIRRLRGRVGHVHLSDCDGKVHGDLPPGRGVVGFEPYLSEIKSLELGDRAVSIELEYSPEPEKIVEWVEEAYQQTDKLMQAIGLRD
;
A
#
# COMPACT_ATOMS: atom_id res chain seq x y z
N MET A 1 -4.68 -16.56 -2.57
CA MET A 1 -4.61 -15.10 -2.70
C MET A 1 -3.87 -14.75 -3.98
N LYS A 2 -4.25 -13.63 -4.61
CA LYS A 2 -3.57 -13.11 -5.80
C LYS A 2 -2.22 -12.52 -5.42
N LEU A 3 -1.24 -12.65 -6.31
CA LEU A 3 0.08 -12.03 -6.21
C LEU A 3 0.14 -10.84 -7.18
N GLY A 4 0.26 -9.64 -6.61
CA GLY A 4 0.36 -8.37 -7.32
C GLY A 4 1.75 -7.76 -7.24
N LEU A 5 1.93 -6.66 -7.94
CA LEU A 5 3.13 -5.83 -7.95
C LEU A 5 2.72 -4.36 -7.91
N ILE A 6 3.46 -3.52 -7.18
CA ILE A 6 3.34 -2.07 -7.34
C ILE A 6 4.18 -1.63 -8.55
N ASN A 7 3.58 -0.87 -9.46
CA ASN A 7 4.26 -0.48 -10.71
C ASN A 7 5.45 0.47 -10.51
N SER A 8 5.66 1.02 -9.31
CA SER A 8 6.84 1.84 -8.95
C SER A 8 8.15 1.08 -9.19
N ALA A 9 8.11 -0.25 -9.11
CA ALA A 9 9.19 -1.15 -9.50
C ALA A 9 9.76 -0.86 -10.90
N TRP A 10 8.94 -0.36 -11.83
CA TRP A 10 9.36 -0.11 -13.21
C TRP A 10 9.86 1.31 -13.46
N VAL A 11 9.76 2.22 -12.49
CA VAL A 11 10.10 3.65 -12.69
C VAL A 11 11.57 3.84 -13.07
N GLN A 12 12.47 3.05 -12.48
CA GLN A 12 13.91 3.10 -12.76
C GLN A 12 14.32 2.38 -14.05
N ALA A 13 13.39 1.71 -14.74
CA ALA A 13 13.71 1.04 -16.01
C ALA A 13 13.95 2.05 -17.16
N GLU A 14 13.56 3.32 -16.99
CA GLU A 14 13.57 4.35 -18.04
C GLU A 14 12.79 3.92 -19.30
N ARG A 15 11.67 3.20 -19.09
CA ARG A 15 10.78 2.69 -20.13
C ARG A 15 9.38 3.30 -20.00
N PRO A 16 8.59 3.35 -21.09
CA PRO A 16 7.18 3.75 -21.01
C PRO A 16 6.37 2.84 -20.09
N THR A 17 5.29 3.35 -19.49
CA THR A 17 4.41 2.60 -18.57
C THR A 17 3.93 1.28 -19.15
N GLU A 18 3.59 1.22 -20.45
CA GLU A 18 3.15 0.00 -21.12
C GLU A 18 4.17 -1.15 -20.96
N PHE A 19 5.47 -0.86 -20.98
CA PHE A 19 6.50 -1.88 -20.75
C PHE A 19 6.36 -2.53 -19.38
N GLY A 20 6.17 -1.73 -18.33
CA GLY A 20 5.99 -2.25 -16.97
C GLY A 20 4.72 -3.09 -16.84
N LEU A 21 3.61 -2.64 -17.43
CA LEU A 21 2.35 -3.39 -17.43
C LEU A 21 2.48 -4.74 -18.16
N GLU A 22 3.07 -4.73 -19.35
CA GLU A 22 3.33 -5.95 -20.14
C GLU A 22 4.26 -6.92 -19.41
N LYS A 23 5.34 -6.40 -18.82
CA LYS A 23 6.30 -7.22 -18.06
C LYS A 23 5.67 -7.83 -16.82
N THR A 24 4.91 -7.04 -16.06
CA THR A 24 4.16 -7.53 -14.90
C THR A 24 3.29 -8.73 -15.28
N LYS A 25 2.51 -8.62 -16.36
CA LYS A 25 1.69 -9.74 -16.84
C LYS A 25 2.53 -10.93 -17.34
N ALA A 26 3.60 -10.67 -18.08
CA ALA A 26 4.45 -11.71 -18.66
C ALA A 26 5.21 -12.53 -17.61
N ILE A 27 5.59 -11.91 -16.48
CA ILE A 27 6.26 -12.59 -15.37
C ILE A 27 5.31 -13.56 -14.64
N GLY A 28 4.02 -13.21 -14.56
CA GLY A 28 2.99 -14.09 -13.99
C GLY A 28 2.13 -13.47 -12.89
N PHE A 29 2.31 -12.18 -12.58
CA PHE A 29 1.46 -11.48 -11.61
C PHE A 29 -0.02 -11.49 -12.03
N ASP A 30 -0.92 -11.61 -11.04
CA ASP A 30 -2.36 -11.64 -11.29
C ASP A 30 -3.00 -10.26 -11.26
N SER A 31 -2.33 -9.29 -10.66
CA SER A 31 -2.83 -7.93 -10.45
C SER A 31 -1.70 -6.92 -10.37
N ILE A 32 -2.07 -5.64 -10.37
CA ILE A 32 -1.12 -4.54 -10.26
C ILE A 32 -1.68 -3.42 -9.37
N ASP A 33 -0.80 -2.76 -8.62
CA ASP A 33 -1.09 -1.50 -7.96
C ASP A 33 -0.46 -0.37 -8.77
N ILE A 34 -1.20 0.73 -8.96
CA ILE A 34 -0.79 1.83 -9.83
C ILE A 34 -0.40 3.03 -8.97
N PHE A 35 0.91 3.25 -8.85
CA PHE A 35 1.51 4.41 -8.25
C PHE A 35 1.64 5.55 -9.27
N THR A 36 0.63 6.41 -9.29
CA THR A 36 0.59 7.62 -10.13
C THR A 36 -0.19 8.72 -9.46
N ASP A 37 0.21 9.98 -9.64
CA ASP A 37 -0.49 11.13 -9.09
C ASP A 37 -1.55 11.64 -10.08
N PRO A 38 -2.86 11.56 -9.77
CA PRO A 38 -3.94 12.00 -10.66
C PRO A 38 -3.88 13.51 -10.97
N LEU A 39 -3.20 14.32 -10.17
CA LEU A 39 -3.03 15.75 -10.44
C LEU A 39 -1.90 16.03 -11.43
N ALA A 40 -0.99 15.07 -11.64
CA ALA A 40 0.11 15.16 -12.60
C ALA A 40 -0.11 14.30 -13.86
N LEU A 41 -0.95 13.27 -13.76
CA LEU A 41 -1.22 12.33 -14.83
C LEU A 41 -2.05 12.97 -15.94
N ASP A 42 -1.55 12.96 -17.17
CA ASP A 42 -2.31 13.45 -18.31
C ASP A 42 -3.42 12.46 -18.73
N VAL A 43 -4.44 12.98 -19.41
CA VAL A 43 -5.64 12.21 -19.79
C VAL A 43 -5.36 11.05 -20.76
N ARG A 44 -4.28 11.10 -21.55
CA ARG A 44 -3.91 10.02 -22.47
C ARG A 44 -3.26 8.89 -21.70
N GLU A 45 -2.32 9.22 -20.80
CA GLU A 45 -1.65 8.22 -19.96
C GLU A 45 -2.64 7.55 -19.01
N ARG A 46 -3.57 8.33 -18.42
CA ARG A 46 -4.68 7.80 -17.62
C ARG A 46 -5.49 6.73 -18.36
N ARG A 47 -5.85 7.01 -19.61
CA ARG A 47 -6.58 6.05 -20.44
C ARG A 47 -5.71 4.86 -20.84
N LEU A 48 -4.45 5.10 -21.20
CA LEU A 48 -3.50 4.06 -21.59
C LEU A 48 -3.36 3.00 -20.48
N VAL A 49 -3.19 3.42 -19.23
CA VAL A 49 -3.07 2.51 -18.09
C VAL A 49 -4.28 1.59 -17.99
N LYS A 50 -5.50 2.16 -18.00
CA LYS A 50 -6.73 1.37 -17.90
C LYS A 50 -6.93 0.43 -19.09
N ASP A 51 -6.87 0.97 -20.31
CA ASP A 51 -7.09 0.20 -21.54
C ASP A 51 -6.08 -0.95 -21.65
N ARG A 52 -4.82 -0.71 -21.24
CA ARG A 52 -3.78 -1.73 -21.29
C ARG A 52 -3.94 -2.81 -20.23
N CYS A 53 -4.24 -2.43 -18.98
CA CYS A 53 -4.54 -3.39 -17.91
C CYS A 53 -5.72 -4.29 -18.28
N ASP A 54 -6.79 -3.74 -18.88
CA ASP A 54 -7.94 -4.51 -19.36
C ASP A 54 -7.54 -5.49 -20.48
N ALA A 55 -6.78 -5.02 -21.48
CA ALA A 55 -6.32 -5.84 -22.60
C ALA A 55 -5.41 -7.00 -22.14
N LEU A 56 -4.61 -6.78 -21.10
CA LEU A 56 -3.73 -7.80 -20.50
C LEU A 56 -4.46 -8.74 -19.54
N GLY A 57 -5.70 -8.44 -19.15
CA GLY A 57 -6.36 -9.13 -18.04
C GLY A 57 -5.53 -9.02 -16.75
N LEU A 58 -5.05 -7.81 -16.46
CA LEU A 58 -4.25 -7.45 -15.29
C LEU A 58 -5.06 -6.45 -14.44
N PRO A 59 -5.97 -6.90 -13.57
CA PRO A 59 -6.80 -6.03 -12.74
C PRO A 59 -5.96 -5.11 -11.85
N ILE A 60 -6.36 -3.85 -11.78
CA ILE A 60 -5.80 -2.85 -10.86
C ILE A 60 -6.45 -3.06 -9.48
N VAL A 61 -5.65 -3.19 -8.43
CA VAL A 61 -6.18 -3.45 -7.06
C VAL A 61 -6.11 -2.20 -6.20
N SER A 62 -4.94 -1.57 -6.11
CA SER A 62 -4.72 -0.38 -5.28
C SER A 62 -4.09 0.79 -6.06
N LEU A 63 -4.33 2.00 -5.58
CA LEU A 63 -3.57 3.19 -5.94
C LEU A 63 -2.89 3.74 -4.67
N PRO A 64 -1.57 3.56 -4.49
CA PRO A 64 -0.86 4.10 -3.34
C PRO A 64 -0.77 5.63 -3.39
N CYS A 65 -1.07 6.27 -2.26
CA CYS A 65 -1.15 7.71 -2.10
C CYS A 65 -0.44 8.13 -0.80
N VAL A 66 0.70 8.80 -0.93
CA VAL A 66 1.35 9.45 0.21
C VAL A 66 0.76 10.84 0.42
N ALA A 67 0.12 11.09 1.57
CA ALA A 67 -0.62 12.31 1.84
C ALA A 67 -0.29 12.93 3.21
N VAL A 68 1.00 13.11 3.52
CA VAL A 68 1.50 13.59 4.82
C VAL A 68 0.91 14.92 5.32
N GLY A 69 0.36 15.77 4.44
CA GLY A 69 -0.25 17.04 4.83
C GLY A 69 -1.69 16.92 5.37
N LEU A 70 -2.27 15.71 5.42
CA LEU A 70 -3.60 15.49 6.04
C LEU A 70 -3.62 15.87 7.53
N ILE A 71 -2.45 15.85 8.16
CA ILE A 71 -2.26 16.13 9.59
C ILE A 71 -1.58 17.49 9.83
N ASP A 72 -1.52 18.33 8.81
CA ASP A 72 -0.98 19.68 8.94
C ASP A 72 -1.98 20.60 9.66
N PHE A 73 -1.46 21.46 10.55
CA PHE A 73 -2.26 22.44 11.29
C PHE A 73 -2.74 23.60 10.39
N ASN A 74 -2.06 23.87 9.28
CA ASN A 74 -2.45 24.86 8.29
C ASN A 74 -3.61 24.33 7.44
N PRO A 75 -4.80 24.93 7.51
CA PRO A 75 -5.97 24.43 6.80
C PRO A 75 -5.75 24.35 5.28
N THR A 76 -5.00 25.28 4.69
CA THR A 76 -4.74 25.29 3.24
C THR A 76 -3.90 24.11 2.77
N VAL A 77 -2.96 23.63 3.59
CA VAL A 77 -2.15 22.44 3.29
C VAL A 77 -3.02 21.20 3.39
N ARG A 78 -3.80 21.10 4.47
CA ARG A 78 -4.72 19.98 4.69
C ARG A 78 -5.80 19.89 3.61
N ASP A 79 -6.40 21.01 3.24
CA ASP A 79 -7.44 21.09 2.19
C ASP A 79 -6.89 20.63 0.83
N PHE A 80 -5.64 20.99 0.51
CA PHE A 80 -4.98 20.49 -0.70
C PHE A 80 -4.83 18.96 -0.66
N HIS A 81 -4.38 18.39 0.47
CA HIS A 81 -4.22 16.95 0.60
C HIS A 81 -5.55 16.20 0.56
N ILE A 82 -6.61 16.74 1.19
CA ILE A 82 -7.97 16.18 1.10
C ILE A 82 -8.44 16.19 -0.36
N HIS A 83 -8.24 17.30 -1.09
CA HIS A 83 -8.57 17.37 -2.51
C HIS A 83 -7.78 16.35 -3.34
N ARG A 84 -6.47 16.22 -3.08
CA ARG A 84 -5.62 15.25 -3.78
C ARG A 84 -6.07 13.81 -3.55
N VAL A 85 -6.36 13.41 -2.31
CA VAL A 85 -6.84 12.04 -2.04
C VAL A 85 -8.23 11.78 -2.66
N ARG A 86 -9.11 12.80 -2.72
CA ARG A 86 -10.37 12.68 -3.48
C ARG A 86 -10.13 12.42 -4.96
N ALA A 87 -9.15 13.06 -5.58
CA ALA A 87 -8.77 12.78 -6.97
C ALA A 87 -8.23 11.35 -7.15
N TYR A 88 -7.53 10.81 -6.15
CA TYR A 88 -7.12 9.39 -6.13
C TYR A 88 -8.33 8.46 -6.06
N LEU A 89 -9.34 8.76 -5.22
CA LEU A 89 -10.57 7.97 -5.14
C LEU A 89 -11.36 7.99 -6.46
N ASP A 90 -11.47 9.15 -7.11
CA ASP A 90 -12.13 9.26 -8.41
C ASP A 90 -11.36 8.46 -9.49
N LEU A 91 -10.02 8.50 -9.48
CA LEU A 91 -9.19 7.69 -10.38
C LEU A 91 -9.33 6.18 -10.10
N ALA A 92 -9.31 5.77 -8.83
CA ALA A 92 -9.49 4.39 -8.42
C ALA A 92 -10.86 3.84 -8.87
N TYR A 93 -11.91 4.66 -8.76
CA TYR A 93 -13.24 4.31 -9.26
C TYR A 93 -13.24 4.09 -10.78
N GLU A 94 -12.63 5.00 -11.54
CA GLU A 94 -12.51 4.85 -13.01
C GLU A 94 -11.67 3.63 -13.41
N TYR A 95 -10.64 3.32 -12.64
CA TYR A 95 -9.82 2.14 -12.84
C TYR A 95 -10.47 0.84 -12.36
N GLN A 96 -11.64 0.93 -11.72
CA GLN A 96 -12.32 -0.20 -11.10
C GLN A 96 -11.43 -0.92 -10.09
N ALA A 97 -10.58 -0.15 -9.41
CA ALA A 97 -9.73 -0.61 -8.33
C ALA A 97 -10.58 -0.95 -7.10
N LYS A 98 -9.96 -1.58 -6.10
CA LYS A 98 -10.60 -1.95 -4.84
C LYS A 98 -10.41 -0.88 -3.78
N ASN A 99 -9.21 -0.30 -3.72
CA ASN A 99 -8.86 0.66 -2.68
C ASN A 99 -7.89 1.75 -3.15
N VAL A 100 -7.82 2.81 -2.37
CA VAL A 100 -6.68 3.73 -2.33
C VAL A 100 -5.88 3.39 -1.09
N LEU A 101 -4.62 3.02 -1.27
CA LEU A 101 -3.71 2.86 -0.13
C LEU A 101 -3.21 4.24 0.30
N LEU A 102 -3.25 4.53 1.60
CA LEU A 102 -3.05 5.87 2.12
C LEU A 102 -2.01 5.88 3.24
N VAL A 103 -0.90 6.58 2.98
CA VAL A 103 0.05 6.99 4.01
C VAL A 103 -0.39 8.35 4.56
N ILE A 104 -0.91 8.36 5.79
CA ILE A 104 -1.56 9.55 6.39
C ILE A 104 -0.52 10.61 6.80
N GLY A 105 0.63 10.18 7.32
CA GLY A 105 1.72 11.06 7.74
C GLY A 105 2.28 10.78 9.13
N GLU A 106 3.15 11.68 9.57
CA GLU A 106 3.95 11.60 10.80
C GLU A 106 3.81 12.85 11.67
N TYR A 107 4.00 12.69 12.97
CA TYR A 107 4.01 13.81 13.89
C TYR A 107 5.07 14.83 13.51
N ILE A 108 4.66 16.08 13.30
CA ILE A 108 5.59 17.14 12.91
C ILE A 108 6.23 17.80 14.13
N TRP A 109 7.39 18.40 13.92
CA TRP A 109 8.17 19.06 14.98
C TRP A 109 8.42 18.19 16.21
N ASN A 110 8.66 16.89 15.98
CA ASN A 110 9.04 15.92 17.00
C ASN A 110 8.09 15.85 18.20
N ARG A 111 6.79 16.20 18.01
CA ARG A 111 5.78 16.26 19.10
C ARG A 111 6.06 17.32 20.18
N GLU A 112 6.91 18.31 19.88
CA GLU A 112 7.33 19.32 20.86
C GLU A 112 6.52 20.61 20.78
N VAL A 113 5.99 20.93 19.61
CA VAL A 113 5.29 22.21 19.35
C VAL A 113 3.79 22.01 19.20
N ILE A 114 3.38 20.96 18.49
CA ILE A 114 1.96 20.60 18.33
C ILE A 114 1.67 19.42 19.25
N PRO A 115 0.64 19.51 20.11
CA PRO A 115 0.22 18.39 20.93
C PRO A 115 -0.13 17.18 20.05
N PRO A 116 0.41 15.97 20.33
CA PRO A 116 0.14 14.78 19.53
C PRO A 116 -1.36 14.48 19.35
N GLU A 117 -2.17 14.71 20.39
CA GLU A 117 -3.61 14.49 20.34
C GLU A 117 -4.31 15.39 19.31
N GLU A 118 -3.85 16.63 19.12
CA GLU A 118 -4.41 17.54 18.12
C GLU A 118 -4.09 17.03 16.72
N GLN A 119 -2.83 16.64 16.47
CA GLN A 119 -2.41 16.14 15.18
C GLN A 119 -3.05 14.79 14.83
N TRP A 120 -3.22 13.92 15.81
CA TRP A 120 -3.99 12.68 15.68
C TRP A 120 -5.43 12.97 15.24
N GLN A 121 -6.10 13.89 15.92
CA GLN A 121 -7.48 14.24 15.60
C GLN A 121 -7.63 14.83 14.19
N LEU A 122 -6.67 15.64 13.73
CA LEU A 122 -6.65 16.12 12.34
C LEU A 122 -6.60 14.98 11.33
N GLY A 123 -5.78 13.97 11.59
CA GLY A 123 -5.70 12.76 10.76
C GLY A 123 -7.01 11.99 10.76
N VAL A 124 -7.59 11.74 11.94
CA VAL A 124 -8.87 11.03 12.09
C VAL A 124 -9.99 11.74 11.33
N ASP A 125 -10.12 13.07 11.47
CA ASP A 125 -11.19 13.82 10.82
C ASP A 125 -11.02 13.87 9.29
N ALA A 126 -9.78 14.00 8.81
CA ALA A 126 -9.48 13.97 7.39
C ALA A 126 -9.78 12.59 6.77
N VAL A 127 -9.31 11.51 7.41
CA VAL A 127 -9.56 10.14 6.95
C VAL A 127 -11.03 9.78 7.05
N ARG A 128 -11.76 10.23 8.07
CA ARG A 128 -13.22 10.01 8.16
C ARG A 128 -13.95 10.63 6.97
N THR A 129 -13.63 11.89 6.64
CA THR A 129 -14.20 12.60 5.49
C THR A 129 -13.89 11.88 4.16
N LEU A 130 -12.67 11.36 4.01
CA LEU A 130 -12.25 10.63 2.81
C LEU A 130 -12.87 9.22 2.76
N GLY A 131 -13.02 8.56 3.91
CA GLY A 131 -13.63 7.25 4.05
C GLY A 131 -15.12 7.26 3.71
N GLU A 132 -15.86 8.30 4.11
CA GLU A 132 -17.25 8.50 3.68
C GLU A 132 -17.36 8.54 2.15
N ARG A 133 -16.49 9.33 1.50
CA ARG A 133 -16.42 9.41 0.04
C ARG A 133 -16.04 8.07 -0.61
N ALA A 134 -15.07 7.35 -0.04
CA ALA A 134 -14.70 6.03 -0.53
C ALA A 134 -15.91 5.08 -0.49
N GLY A 135 -16.66 5.08 0.61
CA GLY A 135 -17.89 4.30 0.77
C GLY A 135 -18.96 4.61 -0.27
N GLU A 136 -19.18 5.89 -0.61
CA GLU A 136 -20.10 6.31 -1.68
C GLU A 136 -19.72 5.73 -3.05
N LEU A 137 -18.42 5.58 -3.31
CA LEU A 137 -17.88 5.03 -4.56
C LEU A 137 -17.78 3.50 -4.55
N GLY A 138 -18.08 2.84 -3.43
CA GLY A 138 -17.87 1.40 -3.26
C GLY A 138 -16.38 1.01 -3.18
N LEU A 139 -15.53 1.93 -2.75
CA LEU A 139 -14.09 1.76 -2.55
C LEU A 139 -13.75 1.67 -1.06
N GLU A 140 -12.55 1.20 -0.78
CA GLU A 140 -11.93 1.28 0.55
C GLU A 140 -10.74 2.26 0.56
N ILE A 141 -10.43 2.81 1.73
CA ILE A 141 -9.12 3.39 2.05
C ILE A 141 -8.36 2.36 2.86
N ALA A 142 -7.23 1.89 2.34
CA ALA A 142 -6.32 0.99 3.04
C ALA A 142 -5.20 1.81 3.70
N LEU A 143 -5.24 1.95 5.02
CA LEU A 143 -4.25 2.72 5.77
C LEU A 143 -2.93 1.98 5.83
N GLU A 144 -1.85 2.65 5.43
CA GLU A 144 -0.50 2.13 5.54
C GLU A 144 0.01 2.24 6.98
N LEU A 145 0.72 1.21 7.42
CA LEU A 145 1.45 1.22 8.68
C LEU A 145 2.90 1.58 8.37
N GLU A 146 3.40 2.69 8.89
CA GLU A 146 4.75 3.18 8.57
C GLU A 146 5.71 2.95 9.75
N PRO A 147 6.88 2.34 9.56
CA PRO A 147 7.75 1.95 10.67
C PRO A 147 8.53 3.12 11.29
N PHE A 148 8.37 4.35 10.80
CA PHE A 148 9.14 5.52 11.23
C PHE A 148 8.75 6.01 12.62
N PRO A 149 9.70 6.38 13.50
CA PRO A 149 9.45 6.78 14.90
C PRO A 149 8.30 7.77 15.12
N LEU A 150 8.07 8.67 14.16
CA LEU A 150 7.06 9.71 14.24
C LEU A 150 5.78 9.38 13.46
N SER A 151 5.66 8.25 12.77
CA SER A 151 4.40 7.86 12.12
C SER A 151 3.22 7.84 13.09
N LEU A 152 2.08 8.37 12.63
CA LEU A 152 0.84 8.33 13.41
C LEU A 152 0.38 6.89 13.60
N VAL A 153 0.34 6.14 12.50
CA VAL A 153 0.02 4.72 12.45
C VAL A 153 1.31 3.97 12.15
N ARG A 154 1.89 3.35 13.18
CA ARG A 154 3.23 2.78 13.12
C ARG A 154 3.33 1.30 13.45
N ASP A 155 2.29 0.77 14.07
CA ASP A 155 2.19 -0.59 14.61
C ASP A 155 0.71 -0.99 14.67
N VAL A 156 0.44 -2.24 15.06
CA VAL A 156 -0.92 -2.75 15.18
C VAL A 156 -1.73 -2.02 16.26
N ASP A 157 -1.10 -1.56 17.34
CA ASP A 157 -1.76 -0.82 18.41
C ASP A 157 -2.32 0.52 17.93
N THR A 158 -1.48 1.30 17.24
CA THR A 158 -1.88 2.58 16.65
C THR A 158 -2.85 2.38 15.48
N MET A 159 -2.68 1.35 14.66
CA MET A 159 -3.64 1.01 13.59
C MET A 159 -5.02 0.71 14.16
N GLU A 160 -5.12 -0.17 15.16
CA GLU A 160 -6.41 -0.52 15.77
C GLU A 160 -7.10 0.71 16.37
N ARG A 161 -6.37 1.52 17.14
CA ARG A 161 -6.91 2.77 17.70
C ARG A 161 -7.39 3.73 16.62
N PHE A 162 -6.62 3.90 15.54
CA PHE A 162 -6.98 4.83 14.47
C PHE A 162 -8.24 4.37 13.72
N LEU A 163 -8.36 3.07 13.45
CA LEU A 163 -9.56 2.49 12.84
C LEU A 163 -10.78 2.66 13.75
N ASP A 164 -10.64 2.47 15.06
CA ASP A 164 -11.71 2.66 16.04
C ASP A 164 -12.15 4.14 16.13
N ASP A 165 -11.20 5.08 16.08
CA ASP A 165 -11.50 6.51 16.13
C ASP A 165 -12.14 7.02 14.82
N VAL A 166 -11.72 6.50 13.66
CA VAL A 166 -12.35 6.81 12.36
C VAL A 166 -13.75 6.21 12.28
N ASN A 167 -13.89 4.94 12.71
CA ASN A 167 -15.14 4.18 12.82
C ASN A 167 -15.96 4.12 11.51
N LEU A 168 -15.32 3.73 10.40
CA LEU A 168 -15.97 3.55 9.10
C LEU A 168 -15.59 2.20 8.48
N PRO A 169 -16.55 1.44 7.92
CA PRO A 169 -16.26 0.16 7.27
C PRO A 169 -15.46 0.30 5.97
N SER A 170 -15.48 1.48 5.34
CA SER A 170 -14.68 1.82 4.16
C SER A 170 -13.24 2.19 4.48
N VAL A 171 -12.83 2.19 5.76
CA VAL A 171 -11.46 2.45 6.19
C VAL A 171 -10.92 1.19 6.85
N VAL A 172 -9.86 0.64 6.28
CA VAL A 172 -9.29 -0.67 6.60
C VAL A 172 -7.76 -0.55 6.69
N ALA A 173 -7.09 -1.55 7.24
CA ALA A 173 -5.63 -1.62 7.29
C ALA A 173 -5.05 -2.19 6.00
N ASN A 174 -3.97 -1.61 5.49
CA ASN A 174 -2.95 -2.35 4.73
C ASN A 174 -2.00 -3.02 5.74
N LEU A 175 -1.59 -4.25 5.44
CA LEU A 175 -0.51 -4.89 6.19
C LEU A 175 0.74 -4.91 5.31
N ASP A 176 1.74 -4.10 5.63
CA ASP A 176 3.09 -4.27 5.08
C ASP A 176 3.96 -5.15 6.00
N ILE A 177 4.41 -6.29 5.48
CA ILE A 177 5.18 -7.26 6.27
C ILE A 177 6.56 -6.72 6.67
N SER A 178 7.21 -5.96 5.79
CA SER A 178 8.53 -5.37 6.09
C SER A 178 8.41 -4.34 7.21
N HIS A 179 7.34 -3.53 7.19
CA HIS A 179 7.05 -2.51 8.18
C HIS A 179 6.72 -3.12 9.53
N LEU A 180 5.93 -4.20 9.57
CA LEU A 180 5.67 -4.96 10.79
C LEU A 180 6.98 -5.46 11.44
N VAL A 181 7.90 -6.00 10.64
CA VAL A 181 9.22 -6.43 11.12
C VAL A 181 10.04 -5.26 11.67
N LEU A 182 10.11 -4.14 10.96
CA LEU A 182 10.85 -2.95 11.38
C LEU A 182 10.27 -2.31 12.65
N SER A 183 8.94 -2.34 12.80
CA SER A 183 8.23 -1.93 14.01
C SER A 183 8.26 -2.98 15.12
N LYS A 184 8.91 -4.13 14.91
CA LYS A 184 9.05 -5.23 15.88
C LYS A 184 7.70 -5.79 16.34
N VAL A 185 6.72 -5.78 15.45
CA VAL A 185 5.38 -6.33 15.70
C VAL A 185 5.39 -7.82 15.40
N PRO A 186 5.12 -8.70 16.38
CA PRO A 186 5.01 -10.14 16.11
C PRO A 186 3.86 -10.46 15.15
N ALA A 187 4.03 -11.52 14.34
CA ALA A 187 3.03 -11.90 13.33
C ALA A 187 1.64 -12.13 13.92
N GLU A 188 1.53 -12.71 15.12
CA GLU A 188 0.26 -13.03 15.78
C GLU A 188 -0.60 -11.79 16.11
N GLU A 189 0.01 -10.60 16.23
CA GLU A 189 -0.71 -9.36 16.53
C GLU A 189 -1.66 -8.96 15.40
N ILE A 190 -1.35 -9.33 14.14
CA ILE A 190 -2.21 -8.97 13.00
C ILE A 190 -3.61 -9.60 13.10
N ARG A 191 -3.79 -10.64 13.93
CA ARG A 191 -5.11 -11.25 14.23
C ARG A 191 -6.12 -10.26 14.80
N ARG A 192 -5.65 -9.21 15.49
CA ARG A 192 -6.50 -8.13 16.04
C ARG A 192 -7.18 -7.30 14.96
N LEU A 193 -6.63 -7.31 13.75
CA LEU A 193 -7.17 -6.59 12.60
C LEU A 193 -8.12 -7.48 11.75
N ARG A 194 -8.49 -8.68 12.23
CA ARG A 194 -9.44 -9.57 11.53
C ARG A 194 -10.73 -8.83 11.15
N GLY A 195 -11.13 -8.97 9.89
CA GLY A 195 -12.30 -8.29 9.35
C GLY A 195 -12.09 -6.81 9.00
N ARG A 196 -10.89 -6.26 9.25
CA ARG A 196 -10.52 -4.86 8.98
C ARG A 196 -9.25 -4.73 8.11
N VAL A 197 -8.80 -5.81 7.47
CA VAL A 197 -7.64 -5.77 6.55
C VAL A 197 -8.13 -5.68 5.11
N GLY A 198 -7.63 -4.66 4.40
CA GLY A 198 -7.97 -4.24 3.05
C GLY A 198 -7.06 -4.79 1.97
N HIS A 199 -5.77 -4.80 2.27
CA HIS A 199 -4.70 -5.06 1.32
C HIS A 199 -3.47 -5.54 2.08
N VAL A 200 -2.52 -6.14 1.37
CA VAL A 200 -1.26 -6.60 1.95
C VAL A 200 -0.12 -6.20 1.02
N HIS A 201 0.88 -5.54 1.58
CA HIS A 201 2.16 -5.30 0.93
C HIS A 201 3.25 -6.20 1.51
N LEU A 202 4.27 -6.46 0.68
CA LEU A 202 5.35 -7.36 1.02
C LEU A 202 6.62 -6.94 0.27
N SER A 203 7.63 -6.58 1.03
CA SER A 203 9.02 -6.44 0.59
C SER A 203 9.96 -7.04 1.65
N ASP A 204 11.25 -7.13 1.36
CA ASP A 204 12.28 -7.54 2.32
C ASP A 204 13.16 -6.35 2.69
N CYS A 205 13.74 -6.37 3.89
CA CYS A 205 14.56 -5.27 4.38
C CYS A 205 15.78 -5.76 5.17
N ASP A 206 16.70 -4.87 5.49
CA ASP A 206 17.90 -5.20 6.28
C ASP A 206 17.64 -5.27 7.80
N GLY A 207 16.39 -5.03 8.22
CA GLY A 207 15.94 -5.00 9.61
C GLY A 207 16.35 -3.76 10.40
N LYS A 208 16.92 -2.75 9.74
CA LYS A 208 17.38 -1.49 10.37
C LYS A 208 16.64 -0.28 9.83
N VAL A 209 16.46 -0.21 8.51
CA VAL A 209 15.78 0.88 7.83
C VAL A 209 14.74 0.32 6.87
N HIS A 210 13.77 1.16 6.52
CA HIS A 210 12.86 0.88 5.43
C HIS A 210 13.64 0.67 4.12
N GLY A 211 13.22 -0.32 3.35
CA GLY A 211 13.81 -0.65 2.06
C GLY A 211 13.07 -1.81 1.42
N ASP A 212 13.12 -1.85 0.09
CA ASP A 212 12.25 -2.72 -0.72
C ASP A 212 13.05 -3.73 -1.51
N LEU A 213 13.71 -4.62 -0.77
CA LEU A 213 14.48 -5.71 -1.34
C LEU A 213 13.55 -6.84 -1.80
N PRO A 214 13.94 -7.62 -2.84
CA PRO A 214 13.28 -8.85 -3.22
C PRO A 214 13.23 -9.79 -2.02
N PRO A 215 12.08 -10.44 -1.77
CA PRO A 215 11.95 -11.46 -0.74
C PRO A 215 13.07 -12.51 -0.80
N GLY A 216 13.78 -12.69 0.31
CA GLY A 216 14.93 -13.59 0.44
C GLY A 216 16.29 -12.90 0.42
N ARG A 217 16.35 -11.58 0.22
CA ARG A 217 17.60 -10.80 0.27
C ARG A 217 17.86 -10.09 1.60
N GLY A 218 16.88 -10.06 2.49
CA GLY A 218 16.95 -9.37 3.78
C GLY A 218 16.76 -10.31 4.96
N VAL A 219 16.13 -9.80 6.01
CA VAL A 219 15.96 -10.51 7.29
C VAL A 219 14.50 -10.86 7.61
N VAL A 220 13.57 -10.53 6.71
CA VAL A 220 12.14 -10.72 6.99
C VAL A 220 11.81 -12.21 7.06
N GLY A 221 11.32 -12.66 8.22
CA GLY A 221 10.78 -13.99 8.41
C GLY A 221 9.34 -14.08 7.90
N PHE A 222 9.14 -14.24 6.58
CA PHE A 222 7.82 -14.16 5.94
C PHE A 222 6.81 -15.23 6.38
N GLU A 223 7.26 -16.47 6.62
CA GLU A 223 6.37 -17.62 6.83
C GLU A 223 5.36 -17.43 7.99
N PRO A 224 5.75 -16.96 9.19
CA PRO A 224 4.81 -16.61 10.24
C PRO A 224 3.75 -15.58 9.81
N TYR A 225 4.15 -14.46 9.19
CA TYR A 225 3.21 -13.43 8.76
C TYR A 225 2.24 -13.93 7.69
N LEU A 226 2.75 -14.63 6.67
CA LEU A 226 1.93 -15.19 5.61
C LEU A 226 0.95 -16.25 6.15
N SER A 227 1.34 -17.03 7.17
CA SER A 227 0.47 -17.99 7.85
C SER A 227 -0.66 -17.30 8.62
N GLU A 228 -0.35 -16.17 9.27
CA GLU A 228 -1.36 -15.36 9.94
C GLU A 228 -2.30 -14.68 8.94
N ILE A 229 -1.75 -14.11 7.86
CA ILE A 229 -2.53 -13.52 6.75
C ILE A 229 -3.48 -14.56 6.14
N LYS A 230 -3.00 -15.79 5.92
CA LYS A 230 -3.86 -16.90 5.46
C LYS A 230 -5.02 -17.13 6.41
N SER A 231 -4.74 -17.11 7.72
CA SER A 231 -5.73 -17.34 8.77
C SER A 231 -6.75 -16.20 8.90
N LEU A 232 -6.47 -15.01 8.35
CA LEU A 232 -7.43 -13.89 8.30
C LEU A 232 -8.53 -14.10 7.25
N GLU A 233 -8.39 -15.06 6.34
CA GLU A 233 -9.39 -15.42 5.32
C GLU A 233 -9.81 -14.23 4.44
N LEU A 234 -8.82 -13.52 3.89
CA LEU A 234 -8.96 -12.25 3.18
C LEU A 234 -9.69 -12.31 1.81
N GLY A 235 -10.31 -13.44 1.43
CA GLY A 235 -11.12 -13.54 0.22
C GLY A 235 -10.35 -13.27 -1.09
N ASP A 236 -10.87 -12.37 -1.93
CA ASP A 236 -10.32 -12.00 -3.24
C ASP A 236 -9.21 -10.93 -3.18
N ARG A 237 -8.79 -10.53 -1.97
CA ARG A 237 -7.70 -9.57 -1.75
C ARG A 237 -6.34 -10.10 -2.25
N ALA A 238 -5.44 -9.18 -2.54
CA ALA A 238 -4.12 -9.45 -3.08
C ALA A 238 -3.02 -9.25 -2.03
N VAL A 239 -1.91 -9.95 -2.23
CA VAL A 239 -0.60 -9.58 -1.67
C VAL A 239 0.17 -8.94 -2.80
N SER A 240 0.54 -7.66 -2.68
CA SER A 240 1.32 -6.95 -3.69
C SER A 240 2.77 -6.80 -3.23
N ILE A 241 3.71 -7.11 -4.12
CA ILE A 241 5.12 -6.88 -3.87
C ILE A 241 5.41 -5.39 -4.05
N GLU A 242 6.02 -4.77 -3.03
CA GLU A 242 6.57 -3.43 -3.10
C GLU A 242 8.07 -3.51 -3.42
N LEU A 243 8.49 -2.82 -4.48
CA LEU A 243 9.89 -2.72 -4.91
C LEU A 243 10.11 -1.30 -5.40
N GLU A 244 10.91 -0.53 -4.66
CA GLU A 244 11.30 0.82 -5.04
C GLU A 244 12.81 1.00 -4.91
N TYR A 245 13.35 1.93 -5.69
CA TYR A 245 14.74 2.39 -5.57
C TYR A 245 15.80 1.27 -5.53
N SER A 246 15.71 0.34 -6.48
CA SER A 246 16.74 -0.69 -6.66
C SER A 246 18.15 -0.07 -6.71
N PRO A 247 19.12 -0.64 -5.98
CA PRO A 247 20.52 -0.21 -6.04
C PRO A 247 21.19 -0.59 -7.37
N GLU A 248 20.57 -1.47 -8.16
CA GLU A 248 21.03 -1.90 -9.49
C GLU A 248 19.90 -1.70 -10.52
N PRO A 249 19.55 -0.45 -10.88
CA PRO A 249 18.45 -0.14 -11.81
C PRO A 249 18.51 -0.88 -13.15
N GLU A 250 19.71 -1.14 -13.65
CA GLU A 250 19.95 -1.85 -14.90
C GLU A 250 19.52 -3.32 -14.86
N LYS A 251 19.31 -3.87 -13.66
CA LYS A 251 18.85 -5.26 -13.41
C LYS A 251 17.41 -5.32 -12.90
N ILE A 252 16.62 -4.26 -13.11
CA ILE A 252 15.29 -4.17 -12.51
C ILE A 252 14.34 -5.28 -12.99
N VAL A 253 14.52 -5.79 -14.21
CA VAL A 253 13.70 -6.91 -14.71
C VAL A 253 14.02 -8.18 -13.94
N GLU A 254 15.30 -8.53 -13.78
CA GLU A 254 15.74 -9.67 -13.00
C GLU A 254 15.33 -9.54 -11.53
N TRP A 255 15.37 -8.32 -11.00
CA TRP A 255 14.98 -7.99 -9.63
C TRP A 255 13.49 -8.28 -9.38
N VAL A 256 12.61 -7.86 -10.28
CA VAL A 256 11.16 -8.14 -10.20
C VAL A 256 10.87 -9.63 -10.44
N GLU A 257 11.57 -10.28 -11.38
CA GLU A 257 11.43 -11.72 -11.63
C GLU A 257 11.82 -12.56 -10.40
N GLU A 258 12.93 -12.21 -9.74
CA GLU A 258 13.35 -12.84 -8.50
C GLU A 258 12.32 -12.65 -7.39
N ALA A 259 11.85 -11.41 -7.19
CA ALA A 259 10.86 -11.11 -6.17
C ALA A 259 9.56 -11.89 -6.39
N TYR A 260 9.08 -11.98 -7.63
CA TYR A 260 7.94 -12.82 -7.99
C TYR A 260 8.18 -14.28 -7.62
N GLN A 261 9.29 -14.87 -8.10
CA GLN A 261 9.59 -16.29 -7.89
C GLN A 261 9.71 -16.66 -6.41
N GLN A 262 10.38 -15.83 -5.60
CA GLN A 262 10.53 -16.10 -4.17
C GLN A 262 9.19 -15.94 -3.44
N THR A 263 8.42 -14.90 -3.76
CA THR A 263 7.10 -14.68 -3.12
C THR A 263 6.11 -15.77 -3.49
N ASP A 264 6.01 -16.13 -4.77
CA ASP A 264 5.16 -17.21 -5.26
C ASP A 264 5.46 -18.53 -4.55
N LYS A 265 6.75 -18.89 -4.44
CA LYS A 265 7.21 -20.07 -3.71
C LYS A 265 6.83 -20.03 -2.23
N LEU A 266 7.01 -18.89 -1.55
CA LEU A 266 6.64 -18.73 -0.13
C LEU A 266 5.12 -18.89 0.05
N MET A 267 4.31 -18.27 -0.81
CA MET A 267 2.85 -18.37 -0.76
C MET A 267 2.36 -19.79 -1.04
N GLN A 268 2.95 -20.50 -2.01
CA GLN A 268 2.61 -21.89 -2.32
C GLN A 268 3.00 -22.84 -1.18
N ALA A 269 4.17 -22.64 -0.55
CA ALA A 269 4.64 -23.51 0.52
C ALA A 269 3.67 -23.61 1.71
N ILE A 270 2.93 -22.52 1.99
CA ILE A 270 1.91 -22.49 3.04
C ILE A 270 0.48 -22.68 2.50
N GLY A 271 0.30 -22.94 1.20
CA GLY A 271 -0.99 -23.07 0.54
C GLY A 271 -1.84 -21.79 0.61
N LEU A 272 -1.19 -20.63 0.55
CA LEU A 272 -1.85 -19.33 0.37
C LEU A 272 -2.15 -19.06 -1.10
N ARG A 273 -1.45 -19.74 -2.01
CA ARG A 273 -1.58 -19.69 -3.47
C ARG A 273 -1.42 -21.11 -4.02
N ASP A 274 -2.12 -21.39 -5.13
CA ASP A 274 -2.03 -22.64 -5.90
C ASP A 274 -1.07 -22.48 -7.09
#